data_AF-A0A8C8U6V8-F1
#
_entry.id   AF-A0A8C8U6V8-F1
#
_cell.length_a   1.000
_cell.length_b   1.000
_cell.length_c   1.000
_cell.angle_alpha   90.00
_cell.angle_beta   90.00
_cell.angle_gamma   90.00
#
_symmetry.space_group_name_H-M   'P 1'
#
loop_
_entity.id
_entity.type
_entity.pdbx_description
1 polymer ?
#
loop_
_entity_poly.entity_id
_entity_poly.type
_entity_poly.pdbx_seq_one_letter_code
_entity_poly.pdbx_strand_id
1 'polypeptide(L)'
;MDLRLSQLHSSGTLMLLLVLNLLLWEKPESIPKCHTEVWSCWDPLVETFNSAINLAQIIRNLVGQIQQEFFHNEFSSRPFATILAQLMRSNQTVYRAKTHCHANIMNPQVHGTEQINVRTKKYLKMMINYVGAWSSPLFHLALELSAMPAVPETILSKANEIEKNNKELLDDLRWILTKAYPTAKIKENFPTWEHLPFIKSNNNDDKFLAMFNLCFCLRNNIFHTVNHLKTLKCRITGKDC
;
A
#
# COMPACT_ATOMS: atom_id res chain seq x y z
N MET A 1 6.13 28.73 -68.85
CA MET A 1 6.48 27.32 -68.64
C MET A 1 7.82 27.29 -67.94
N ASP A 2 7.84 26.98 -66.64
CA ASP A 2 8.82 26.06 -66.04
C ASP A 2 8.44 25.76 -64.58
N LEU A 3 8.87 24.58 -64.13
CA LEU A 3 8.29 23.73 -63.10
C LEU A 3 9.12 23.70 -61.81
N ARG A 4 8.42 23.58 -60.67
CA ARG A 4 8.80 22.89 -59.40
C ARG A 4 9.85 23.58 -58.50
N LEU A 5 9.92 23.33 -57.19
CA LEU A 5 9.46 22.20 -56.38
C LEU A 5 9.18 22.69 -54.95
N SER A 6 8.06 22.24 -54.39
CA SER A 6 7.60 22.43 -53.03
C SER A 6 8.57 21.82 -51.99
N GLN A 7 8.99 22.60 -51.00
CA GLN A 7 9.50 22.09 -49.72
C GLN A 7 8.36 22.15 -48.69
N LEU A 8 7.71 21.02 -48.45
CA LEU A 8 6.81 20.84 -47.31
C LEU A 8 7.64 20.23 -46.17
N HIS A 9 8.09 21.07 -45.25
CA HIS A 9 8.92 20.65 -44.12
C HIS A 9 8.08 20.03 -42.99
N SER A 10 8.35 18.75 -42.74
CA SER A 10 8.66 18.21 -41.40
C SER A 10 7.67 18.48 -40.26
N SER A 11 6.44 18.00 -40.37
CA SER A 11 5.52 17.83 -39.22
C SER A 11 5.23 16.35 -38.88
N GLY A 12 5.46 15.43 -39.83
CA GLY A 12 5.22 13.99 -39.61
C GLY A 12 6.25 13.30 -38.72
N THR A 13 7.52 13.74 -38.76
CA THR A 13 8.61 13.09 -38.05
C THR A 13 8.56 13.34 -36.53
N LEU A 14 8.02 14.49 -36.10
CA LEU A 14 7.92 14.84 -34.67
C LEU A 14 6.78 14.07 -33.98
N MET A 15 5.67 13.84 -34.68
CA MET A 15 4.56 13.04 -34.15
C MET A 15 4.91 11.56 -34.02
N LEU A 16 5.72 11.01 -34.94
CA LEU A 16 6.19 9.62 -34.86
C LEU A 16 7.10 9.38 -33.64
N LEU A 17 7.91 10.35 -33.24
CA LEU A 17 8.77 10.26 -32.05
C LEU A 17 7.97 10.25 -30.74
N LEU A 18 6.86 10.98 -30.68
CA LEU A 18 5.97 11.02 -29.51
C LEU A 18 5.19 9.70 -29.33
N VAL A 19 4.76 9.08 -30.42
CA VAL A 19 4.05 7.79 -30.38
C VAL A 19 4.98 6.63 -29.98
N LEU A 20 6.26 6.68 -30.38
CA LEU A 20 7.27 5.70 -29.96
C LEU A 20 7.60 5.78 -28.46
N ASN A 21 7.62 6.98 -27.88
CA ASN A 21 7.88 7.15 -26.43
C ASN A 21 6.68 6.74 -25.56
N LEU A 22 5.45 6.83 -26.07
CA LEU A 22 4.26 6.32 -25.37
C LEU A 22 4.14 4.79 -25.43
N LEU A 23 4.69 4.16 -26.48
CA LEU A 23 4.74 2.71 -26.64
C LEU A 23 5.91 2.04 -25.92
N LEU A 24 6.89 2.81 -25.42
CA LEU A 24 8.06 2.28 -24.72
C LEU A 24 7.86 2.02 -23.21
N TRP A 25 6.63 2.10 -22.70
CA TRP A 25 6.31 1.67 -21.32
C TRP A 25 5.77 0.24 -21.23
N GLU A 26 6.03 -0.60 -22.24
CA GLU A 26 6.08 -2.03 -21.99
C GLU A 26 7.43 -2.34 -21.36
N LYS A 27 7.42 -2.72 -20.07
CA LYS A 27 8.61 -3.28 -19.42
C LYS A 27 9.22 -4.32 -20.36
N PRO A 28 10.54 -4.32 -20.63
CA PRO A 28 11.13 -5.45 -21.31
C PRO A 28 11.00 -6.67 -20.40
N GLU A 29 10.02 -7.54 -20.67
CA GLU A 29 10.04 -8.93 -20.23
C GLU A 29 11.13 -9.66 -21.04
N SER A 30 12.39 -9.26 -20.87
CA SER A 30 13.50 -10.18 -21.11
C SER A 30 13.60 -11.08 -19.89
N ILE A 31 12.64 -12.01 -19.76
CA ILE A 31 12.77 -13.11 -18.81
C ILE A 31 14.05 -13.85 -19.21
N PRO A 32 15.06 -13.98 -18.32
CA PRO A 32 16.24 -14.76 -18.63
C PRO A 32 15.79 -16.17 -18.97
N LYS A 33 16.16 -16.67 -20.17
CA LYS A 33 15.96 -18.08 -20.50
C LYS A 33 16.64 -18.90 -19.41
N CYS A 34 15.86 -19.75 -18.74
CA CYS A 34 16.39 -20.59 -17.67
C CYS A 34 17.54 -21.44 -18.20
N HIS A 35 18.73 -21.29 -17.61
CA HIS A 35 19.83 -22.22 -17.77
C HIS A 35 19.67 -23.30 -16.69
N THR A 36 19.24 -24.48 -17.09
CA THR A 36 19.37 -25.73 -16.30
C THR A 36 20.87 -25.92 -16.01
N GLU A 37 21.35 -25.95 -14.76
CA GLU A 37 21.32 -27.16 -13.93
C GLU A 37 21.49 -26.94 -12.41
N VAL A 38 21.63 -25.72 -11.88
CA VAL A 38 21.88 -25.55 -10.41
C VAL A 38 21.09 -24.41 -9.75
N TRP A 39 20.46 -23.52 -10.51
CA TRP A 39 19.65 -22.43 -9.95
C TRP A 39 18.19 -22.59 -10.34
N SER A 40 17.27 -22.66 -9.37
CA SER A 40 15.82 -22.66 -9.58
C SER A 40 15.44 -21.60 -10.60
N CYS A 41 14.67 -21.96 -11.64
CA CYS A 41 14.08 -20.98 -12.56
C CYS A 41 13.48 -19.83 -11.75
N TRP A 42 13.67 -18.60 -12.26
CA TRP A 42 12.96 -17.43 -11.76
C TRP A 42 11.46 -17.69 -11.90
N ASP A 43 10.76 -17.82 -10.76
CA ASP A 43 9.31 -17.95 -10.72
C ASP A 43 8.73 -16.55 -10.45
N PRO A 44 8.12 -15.90 -11.46
CA PRO A 44 7.59 -14.55 -11.33
C PRO A 44 6.59 -14.43 -10.16
N LEU A 45 5.84 -15.50 -9.88
CA LEU A 45 4.83 -15.52 -8.83
C LEU A 45 5.47 -15.58 -7.45
N VAL A 46 6.50 -16.41 -7.28
CA VAL A 46 7.28 -16.50 -6.04
C VAL A 46 7.99 -15.18 -5.75
N GLU A 47 8.61 -14.57 -6.77
CA GLU A 47 9.34 -13.32 -6.57
C GLU A 47 8.42 -12.13 -6.27
N THR A 48 7.23 -12.08 -6.88
CA THR A 48 6.25 -11.04 -6.53
C THR A 48 5.73 -11.22 -5.09
N PHE A 49 5.59 -12.47 -4.62
CA PHE A 49 5.33 -12.70 -3.18
C PHE A 49 6.49 -12.27 -2.28
N ASN A 50 7.75 -12.50 -2.69
CA ASN A 50 8.93 -12.04 -1.96
C ASN A 50 8.95 -10.51 -1.86
N SER A 51 8.70 -9.82 -2.98
CA SER A 51 8.54 -8.37 -3.03
C SER A 51 7.46 -7.88 -2.06
N ALA A 52 6.25 -8.43 -2.15
CA ALA A 52 5.14 -8.07 -1.26
C ALA A 52 5.48 -8.27 0.23
N ILE A 53 6.11 -9.39 0.58
CA ILE A 53 6.52 -9.67 1.96
C ILE A 53 7.57 -8.66 2.44
N ASN A 54 8.56 -8.36 1.60
CA ASN A 54 9.61 -7.39 1.91
C ASN A 54 9.04 -5.97 2.09
N LEU A 55 8.18 -5.52 1.17
CA LEU A 55 7.47 -4.24 1.28
C LEU A 55 6.66 -4.15 2.58
N ALA A 56 5.92 -5.20 2.93
CA ALA A 56 5.18 -5.24 4.19
C ALA A 56 6.09 -5.17 5.43
N GLN A 57 7.28 -5.76 5.40
CA GLN A 57 8.28 -5.66 6.46
C GLN A 57 8.88 -4.25 6.56
N ILE A 58 9.18 -3.61 5.44
CA ILE A 58 9.65 -2.22 5.39
C ILE A 58 8.60 -1.30 5.99
N ILE A 59 7.34 -1.40 5.54
CA ILE A 59 6.23 -0.61 6.10
C ILE A 59 6.12 -0.84 7.61
N ARG A 60 6.20 -2.09 8.07
CA ARG A 60 6.12 -2.40 9.52
C ARG A 60 7.21 -1.68 10.31
N ASN A 61 8.44 -1.67 9.80
CA ASN A 61 9.56 -1.00 10.45
C ASN A 61 9.36 0.52 10.46
N LEU A 62 8.99 1.11 9.32
CA LEU A 62 8.72 2.55 9.20
C LEU A 62 7.56 3.00 10.09
N VAL A 63 6.49 2.22 10.17
CA VAL A 63 5.34 2.49 11.06
C VAL A 63 5.77 2.48 12.52
N GLY A 64 6.65 1.56 12.91
CA GLY A 64 7.27 1.56 14.24
C GLY A 64 8.07 2.84 14.50
N GLN A 65 8.90 3.25 13.56
CA GLN A 65 9.75 4.44 13.68
C GLN A 65 8.94 5.74 13.72
N ILE A 66 8.01 5.95 12.78
CA ILE A 66 7.19 7.16 12.74
C ILE A 66 6.30 7.27 13.99
N GLN A 67 5.80 6.14 14.50
CA GLN A 67 5.07 6.14 15.77
C GLN A 67 5.98 6.62 16.91
N GLN A 68 7.20 6.09 17.02
CA GLN A 68 8.15 6.55 18.05
C GLN A 68 8.44 8.05 17.90
N GLU A 69 8.64 8.54 16.68
CA GLU A 69 8.87 9.97 16.43
C GLU A 69 7.66 10.81 16.84
N PHE A 70 6.42 10.40 16.54
CA PHE A 70 5.24 11.15 16.95
C PHE A 70 5.12 11.29 18.47
N PHE A 71 5.57 10.30 19.26
CA PHE A 71 5.51 10.36 20.72
C PHE A 71 6.62 11.23 21.34
N HIS A 72 7.76 11.43 20.67
CA HIS A 72 8.95 12.02 21.28
C HIS A 72 9.41 13.33 20.63
N ASN A 73 9.05 13.57 19.36
CA ASN A 73 9.47 14.77 18.65
C ASN A 73 8.70 16.01 19.13
N GLU A 74 9.37 17.16 19.25
CA GLU A 74 8.78 18.43 19.70
C GLU A 74 7.54 18.85 18.90
N PHE A 75 7.48 18.52 17.61
CA PHE A 75 6.34 18.80 16.73
C PHE A 75 5.02 18.17 17.21
N SER A 76 5.08 16.98 17.83
CA SER A 76 3.89 16.13 18.04
C SER A 76 3.77 15.53 19.44
N SER A 77 4.84 15.52 20.23
CA SER A 77 4.89 14.90 21.55
C SER A 77 3.87 15.51 22.52
N ARG A 78 3.70 16.83 22.55
CA ARG A 78 2.74 17.51 23.44
C ARG A 78 1.27 17.19 23.09
N PRO A 79 0.82 17.30 21.82
CA PRO A 79 -0.50 16.82 21.42
C PRO A 79 -0.70 15.34 21.77
N PHE A 80 0.27 14.47 21.46
CA PHE A 80 0.17 13.03 21.76
C PHE A 80 0.09 12.75 23.26
N ALA A 81 0.85 13.46 24.10
CA ALA A 81 0.77 13.36 25.55
C ALA A 81 -0.60 13.81 26.09
N THR A 82 -1.19 14.85 25.49
CA THR A 82 -2.54 15.33 25.82
C THR A 82 -3.59 14.27 25.50
N ILE A 83 -3.50 13.66 24.32
CA ILE A 83 -4.36 12.54 23.90
C ILE A 83 -4.20 11.37 24.87
N LEU A 84 -2.98 10.98 25.23
CA LEU A 84 -2.75 9.91 26.22
C LEU A 84 -3.34 10.23 27.59
N ALA A 85 -3.24 11.47 28.07
CA ALA A 85 -3.86 11.88 29.33
C ALA A 85 -5.39 11.79 29.27
N GLN A 86 -6.01 12.16 28.14
CA GLN A 86 -7.45 12.00 27.91
C GLN A 86 -7.86 10.53 27.86
N LEU A 87 -7.05 9.67 27.25
CA LEU A 87 -7.27 8.22 27.24
C LEU A 87 -7.28 7.64 28.67
N MET A 88 -6.35 8.06 29.53
CA MET A 88 -6.28 7.62 30.93
C MET A 88 -7.49 8.07 31.76
N ARG A 89 -8.15 9.15 31.34
CA ARG A 89 -9.40 9.65 31.94
C ARG A 89 -10.65 9.03 31.29
N SER A 90 -10.48 7.97 30.50
CA SER A 90 -11.57 7.28 29.79
C SER A 90 -12.37 8.21 28.86
N ASN A 91 -11.71 9.18 28.23
CA ASN A 91 -12.37 9.98 27.19
C ASN A 91 -12.78 9.06 26.04
N GLN A 92 -14.09 9.03 25.75
CA GLN A 92 -14.67 8.08 24.80
C GLN A 92 -14.15 8.28 23.37
N THR A 93 -13.94 9.53 22.95
CA THR A 93 -13.44 9.86 21.60
C THR A 93 -12.03 9.32 21.41
N VAL A 94 -11.14 9.57 22.38
CA VAL A 94 -9.75 9.08 22.32
C VAL A 94 -9.69 7.56 22.46
N TYR A 95 -10.51 6.99 23.34
CA TYR A 95 -10.61 5.53 23.46
C TYR A 95 -11.01 4.89 22.13
N ARG A 96 -12.04 5.43 21.47
CA ARG A 96 -12.46 5.00 20.14
C ARG A 96 -11.35 5.18 19.11
N ALA A 97 -10.63 6.30 19.14
CA ALA A 97 -9.47 6.53 18.26
C ALA A 97 -8.35 5.50 18.50
N LYS A 98 -8.16 4.97 19.70
CA LYS A 98 -7.18 3.89 19.95
C LYS A 98 -7.65 2.53 19.45
N THR A 99 -8.93 2.20 19.65
CA THR A 99 -9.42 0.81 19.51
C THR A 99 -10.14 0.52 18.21
N HIS A 100 -10.68 1.53 17.53
CA HIS A 100 -11.53 1.34 16.36
C HIS A 100 -10.74 1.55 15.06
N CYS A 101 -10.51 0.45 14.35
CA CYS A 101 -9.82 0.42 13.06
C CYS A 101 -10.81 0.04 11.95
N HIS A 102 -10.74 0.75 10.82
CA HIS A 102 -11.63 0.53 9.67
C HIS A 102 -11.27 -0.74 8.89
N ALA A 103 -10.02 -1.19 8.98
CA ALA A 103 -9.53 -2.38 8.33
C ALA A 103 -9.34 -3.51 9.36
N ASN A 104 -10.14 -4.57 9.22
CA ASN A 104 -9.97 -5.83 9.92
C ASN A 104 -9.92 -6.96 8.90
N ILE A 105 -8.87 -7.76 8.95
CA ILE A 105 -8.79 -8.97 8.14
C ILE A 105 -9.32 -10.16 8.93
N MET A 106 -10.30 -10.83 8.37
CA MET A 106 -10.74 -12.14 8.84
C MET A 106 -10.34 -13.18 7.80
N ASN A 107 -9.76 -14.30 8.26
CA ASN A 107 -9.61 -15.45 7.39
C ASN A 107 -11.00 -15.86 6.87
N PRO A 108 -11.14 -16.22 5.58
CA PRO A 108 -12.42 -16.66 5.08
C PRO A 108 -12.91 -17.85 5.91
N GLN A 109 -14.11 -17.74 6.47
CA GLN A 109 -14.74 -18.82 7.22
C GLN A 109 -14.88 -20.07 6.36
N VAL A 110 -14.75 -21.23 7.02
CA VAL A 110 -14.92 -22.53 6.39
C VAL A 110 -16.40 -22.81 6.21
N HIS A 111 -16.91 -22.70 4.98
CA HIS A 111 -18.26 -23.16 4.66
C HIS A 111 -18.19 -24.51 3.93
N GLY A 112 -18.48 -25.60 4.64
CA GLY A 112 -18.70 -26.93 4.05
C GLY A 112 -17.54 -27.43 3.17
N THR A 113 -17.90 -27.95 1.98
CA THR A 113 -17.01 -28.57 0.98
C THR A 113 -16.30 -27.56 0.06
N GLU A 114 -16.22 -26.28 0.44
CA GLU A 114 -15.58 -25.24 -0.38
C GLU A 114 -14.14 -25.64 -0.76
N GLN A 115 -13.87 -25.75 -2.06
CA GLN A 115 -12.56 -26.13 -2.58
C GLN A 115 -11.47 -25.16 -2.07
N ILE A 116 -10.30 -25.71 -1.67
CA ILE A 116 -9.16 -24.94 -1.15
C ILE A 116 -8.81 -23.77 -2.09
N ASN A 117 -8.83 -24.01 -3.40
CA ASN A 117 -8.52 -22.98 -4.39
C ASN A 117 -9.50 -21.78 -4.37
N VAL A 118 -10.80 -22.05 -4.16
CA VAL A 118 -11.83 -21.02 -4.05
C VAL A 118 -11.63 -20.19 -2.78
N ARG A 119 -11.32 -20.85 -1.65
CA ARG A 119 -10.99 -20.16 -0.39
C ARG A 119 -9.75 -19.29 -0.55
N THR A 120 -8.67 -19.81 -1.13
CA THR A 120 -7.41 -19.07 -1.31
C THR A 120 -7.60 -17.84 -2.19
N LYS A 121 -8.37 -17.95 -3.28
CA LYS A 121 -8.79 -16.80 -4.10
C LYS A 121 -9.55 -15.75 -3.29
N LYS A 122 -10.54 -16.17 -2.49
CA LYS A 122 -11.32 -15.28 -1.62
C LYS A 122 -10.42 -14.58 -0.60
N TYR A 123 -9.46 -15.31 -0.05
CA TYR A 123 -8.49 -14.79 0.91
C TYR A 123 -7.57 -13.73 0.30
N LEU A 124 -7.04 -13.98 -0.91
CA LEU A 124 -6.22 -13.00 -1.63
C LEU A 124 -7.02 -11.71 -1.94
N LYS A 125 -8.29 -11.85 -2.34
CA LYS A 125 -9.17 -10.68 -2.54
C LYS A 125 -9.43 -9.90 -1.24
N MET A 126 -9.55 -10.59 -0.11
CA MET A 126 -9.63 -9.93 1.20
C MET A 126 -8.35 -9.18 1.52
N MET A 127 -7.17 -9.75 1.23
CA MET A 127 -5.88 -9.06 1.39
C MET A 127 -5.77 -7.79 0.54
N ILE A 128 -6.19 -7.83 -0.72
CA ILE A 128 -6.23 -6.64 -1.60
C ILE A 128 -7.07 -5.53 -0.98
N ASN A 129 -8.28 -5.86 -0.50
CA ASN A 129 -9.13 -4.87 0.15
C ASN A 129 -8.56 -4.39 1.49
N TYR A 130 -7.88 -5.27 2.22
CA TYR A 130 -7.28 -4.95 3.52
C TYR A 130 -6.09 -3.98 3.39
N VAL A 131 -5.17 -4.23 2.46
CA VAL A 131 -4.06 -3.32 2.15
C VAL A 131 -4.58 -2.03 1.50
N GLY A 132 -5.51 -2.15 0.54
CA GLY A 132 -6.07 -0.99 -0.16
C GLY A 132 -6.92 -0.07 0.72
N ALA A 133 -7.45 -0.57 1.85
CA ALA A 133 -8.10 0.25 2.87
C ALA A 133 -7.20 1.35 3.43
N TRP A 134 -5.88 1.20 3.32
CA TRP A 134 -4.89 2.16 3.79
C TRP A 134 -4.47 3.18 2.73
N SER A 135 -4.85 3.00 1.46
CA SER A 135 -4.44 3.91 0.37
C SER A 135 -4.88 5.36 0.62
N SER A 136 -6.15 5.58 0.98
CA SER A 136 -6.65 6.94 1.27
C SER A 136 -6.09 7.52 2.57
N PRO A 137 -6.08 6.80 3.71
CA PRO A 137 -5.44 7.29 4.94
C PRO A 137 -3.98 7.68 4.78
N LEU A 138 -3.17 6.87 4.09
CA LEU A 138 -1.73 7.12 3.91
C LEU A 138 -1.46 8.29 2.96
N PHE A 139 -2.21 8.40 1.87
CA PHE A 139 -2.16 9.56 0.98
C PHE A 139 -2.44 10.86 1.76
N HIS A 140 -3.51 10.87 2.56
CA HIS A 140 -3.84 12.06 3.35
C HIS A 140 -2.88 12.31 4.51
N LEU A 141 -2.29 11.28 5.12
CA LEU A 141 -1.23 11.47 6.11
C LEU A 141 -0.05 12.25 5.50
N ALA A 142 0.47 11.80 4.36
CA ALA A 142 1.57 12.43 3.65
C ALA A 142 1.23 13.87 3.21
N LEU A 143 0.06 14.04 2.58
CA LEU A 143 -0.42 15.33 2.10
C LEU A 143 -0.55 16.34 3.24
N GLU A 144 -1.22 15.97 4.33
CA GLU A 144 -1.52 16.90 5.42
C GLU A 144 -0.28 17.23 6.25
N LEU A 145 0.63 16.26 6.44
CA LEU A 145 1.95 16.53 7.04
C LEU A 145 2.77 17.50 6.19
N SER A 146 2.74 17.37 4.85
CA SER A 146 3.50 18.28 3.98
C SER A 146 3.03 19.73 4.04
N ALA A 147 1.75 19.95 4.38
CA ALA A 147 1.14 21.27 4.49
C ALA A 147 1.24 21.88 5.90
N MET A 148 1.59 21.09 6.91
CA MET A 148 1.72 21.57 8.28
C MET A 148 3.06 22.31 8.49
N PRO A 149 3.07 23.43 9.24
CA PRO A 149 4.31 24.12 9.55
C PRO A 149 5.15 23.28 10.52
N ALA A 150 6.48 23.40 10.40
CA ALA A 150 7.46 22.80 11.31
C ALA A 150 7.39 21.27 11.45
N VAL A 151 6.87 20.56 10.43
CA VAL A 151 6.97 19.09 10.39
C VAL A 151 8.44 18.69 10.17
N PRO A 152 8.99 17.80 11.02
CA PRO A 152 10.32 17.26 10.81
C PRO A 152 10.41 16.50 9.48
N GLU A 153 11.49 16.71 8.73
CA GLU A 153 11.77 16.00 7.48
C GLU A 153 11.74 14.47 7.68
N THR A 154 12.20 13.99 8.84
CA THR A 154 12.23 12.58 9.20
C THR A 154 10.83 11.96 9.33
N ILE A 155 9.83 12.73 9.77
CA ILE A 155 8.44 12.29 9.87
C ILE A 155 7.80 12.27 8.48
N LEU A 156 7.98 13.36 7.72
CA LEU A 156 7.39 13.49 6.38
C LEU A 156 7.95 12.44 5.41
N SER A 157 9.27 12.23 5.40
CA SER A 157 9.91 11.21 4.56
C SER A 157 9.39 9.80 4.84
N LYS A 158 9.22 9.43 6.12
CA LYS A 158 8.64 8.13 6.50
C LYS A 158 7.18 8.01 6.07
N ALA A 159 6.38 9.06 6.24
CA ALA A 159 4.99 9.05 5.79
C ALA A 159 4.88 8.82 4.27
N ASN A 160 5.72 9.52 3.49
CA ASN A 160 5.81 9.35 2.04
C ASN A 160 6.27 7.94 1.65
N GLU A 161 7.28 7.40 2.34
CA GLU A 161 7.79 6.06 2.05
C GLU A 161 6.77 4.96 2.40
N ILE A 162 6.04 5.11 3.50
CA ILE A 162 4.94 4.21 3.87
C ILE A 162 3.83 4.24 2.81
N GLU A 163 3.43 5.43 2.35
CA GLU A 163 2.41 5.60 1.30
C GLU A 163 2.83 4.90 0.00
N LYS A 164 4.05 5.19 -0.45
CA LYS A 164 4.64 4.59 -1.66
C LYS A 164 4.70 3.08 -1.56
N ASN A 165 5.27 2.55 -0.47
CA ASN A 165 5.43 1.11 -0.30
C ASN A 165 4.07 0.39 -0.17
N ASN A 166 3.06 1.03 0.42
CA ASN A 166 1.71 0.47 0.48
C ASN A 166 1.07 0.39 -0.92
N LYS A 167 1.30 1.38 -1.77
CA LYS A 167 0.86 1.37 -3.17
C LYS A 167 1.52 0.24 -3.96
N GLU A 168 2.84 0.09 -3.85
CA GLU A 168 3.59 -0.99 -4.50
C GLU A 168 3.13 -2.37 -4.01
N LEU A 169 2.92 -2.53 -2.69
CA LEU A 169 2.38 -3.76 -2.11
C LEU A 169 0.99 -4.11 -2.66
N LEU A 170 0.12 -3.12 -2.81
CA LEU A 170 -1.21 -3.32 -3.37
C LEU A 170 -1.14 -3.74 -4.84
N ASP A 171 -0.22 -3.16 -5.61
CA ASP A 171 0.00 -3.51 -7.02
C ASP A 171 0.55 -4.95 -7.17
N ASP A 172 1.47 -5.37 -6.31
CA ASP A 172 1.95 -6.76 -6.23
C ASP A 172 0.78 -7.73 -5.97
N LEU A 173 -0.11 -7.41 -5.02
CA LEU A 173 -1.27 -8.24 -4.72
C LEU A 173 -2.26 -8.35 -5.89
N ARG A 174 -2.50 -7.25 -6.60
CA ARG A 174 -3.35 -7.24 -7.81
C ARG A 174 -2.74 -8.08 -8.93
N TRP A 175 -1.44 -7.97 -9.13
CA TRP A 175 -0.72 -8.78 -10.10
C TRP A 175 -0.76 -10.27 -9.74
N ILE A 176 -0.53 -10.62 -8.47
CA ILE A 176 -0.63 -12.00 -7.97
C ILE A 176 -2.03 -12.57 -8.25
N LEU A 177 -3.09 -11.80 -7.99
CA LEU A 177 -4.46 -12.24 -8.25
C LEU A 177 -4.68 -12.51 -9.74
N THR A 178 -4.18 -11.64 -10.61
CA THR A 178 -4.31 -11.77 -12.07
C THR A 178 -3.57 -13.01 -12.59
N LYS A 179 -2.38 -13.30 -12.04
CA LYS A 179 -1.57 -14.47 -12.45
C LYS A 179 -2.09 -15.78 -11.88
N ALA A 180 -2.40 -15.84 -10.59
CA ALA A 180 -2.89 -17.06 -9.94
C ALA A 180 -4.36 -17.38 -10.30
N TYR A 181 -5.16 -16.36 -10.63
CA TYR A 181 -6.59 -16.50 -10.91
C TYR A 181 -7.04 -15.62 -12.11
N PRO A 182 -6.68 -15.97 -13.36
CA PRO A 182 -6.90 -15.11 -14.53
C PRO A 182 -8.36 -14.72 -14.80
N THR A 183 -9.32 -15.55 -14.39
CA THR A 183 -10.76 -15.28 -14.55
C THR A 183 -11.37 -14.49 -13.39
N ALA A 184 -10.59 -14.15 -12.37
CA ALA A 184 -11.06 -13.42 -11.21
C ALA A 184 -11.19 -11.92 -11.50
N LYS A 185 -12.41 -11.40 -11.40
CA LYS A 185 -12.62 -9.95 -11.39
C LYS A 185 -12.08 -9.33 -10.10
N ILE A 186 -11.28 -8.28 -10.23
CA ILE A 186 -10.89 -7.39 -9.12
C ILE A 186 -12.12 -6.53 -8.79
N LYS A 187 -12.68 -6.71 -7.59
CA LYS A 187 -13.71 -5.80 -7.05
C LYS A 187 -13.15 -5.24 -5.77
N GLU A 188 -12.67 -4.02 -5.86
CA GLU A 188 -12.13 -3.27 -4.74
C GLU A 188 -13.27 -2.51 -4.07
N ASN A 189 -13.40 -2.72 -2.77
CA ASN A 189 -14.33 -1.98 -1.92
C ASN A 189 -13.62 -1.69 -0.61
N PHE A 190 -12.95 -0.54 -0.56
CA PHE A 190 -12.17 -0.14 0.59
C PHE A 190 -13.09 0.46 1.65
N PRO A 191 -13.07 -0.04 2.90
CA PRO A 191 -13.84 0.53 3.98
C PRO A 191 -13.43 1.99 4.21
N THR A 192 -14.40 2.85 4.45
CA THR A 192 -14.13 4.26 4.78
C THR A 192 -13.45 4.36 6.14
N TRP A 193 -12.40 5.17 6.22
CA TRP A 193 -11.73 5.48 7.47
C TRP A 193 -12.46 6.61 8.21
N GLU A 194 -12.95 6.33 9.42
CA GLU A 194 -13.74 7.27 10.22
C GLU A 194 -13.00 8.58 10.52
N HIS A 195 -11.67 8.55 10.62
CA HIS A 195 -10.85 9.74 10.92
C HIS A 195 -10.38 10.49 9.66
N LEU A 196 -10.87 10.13 8.47
CA LEU A 196 -10.56 10.86 7.23
C LEU A 196 -10.98 12.34 7.27
N PRO A 197 -12.14 12.73 7.83
CA PRO A 197 -12.47 14.15 8.00
C PRO A 197 -11.53 14.86 8.97
N PHE A 198 -11.03 14.16 9.99
CA PHE A 198 -10.18 14.72 11.04
C PHE A 198 -8.78 15.05 10.53
N ILE A 199 -8.16 14.15 9.73
CA ILE A 199 -6.84 14.44 9.14
C ILE A 199 -6.88 15.63 8.17
N LYS A 200 -8.02 15.83 7.49
CA LYS A 200 -8.26 16.93 6.54
C LYS A 200 -8.77 18.22 7.21
N SER A 201 -8.97 18.20 8.54
CA SER A 201 -9.48 19.35 9.28
C SER A 201 -8.45 20.48 9.32
N ASN A 202 -8.87 21.74 9.39
CA ASN A 202 -7.96 22.85 9.65
C ASN A 202 -7.51 22.92 11.13
N ASN A 203 -8.13 22.14 12.01
CA ASN A 203 -7.76 22.07 13.42
C ASN A 203 -6.65 21.03 13.64
N ASN A 204 -5.50 21.46 14.17
CA ASN A 204 -4.38 20.57 14.46
C ASN A 204 -4.72 19.47 15.48
N ASP A 205 -5.60 19.73 16.45
CA ASP A 205 -5.99 18.71 17.42
C ASP A 205 -6.71 17.53 16.75
N ASP A 206 -7.57 17.81 15.76
CA ASP A 206 -8.23 16.78 14.95
C ASP A 206 -7.20 16.00 14.12
N LYS A 207 -6.24 16.70 13.50
CA LYS A 207 -5.16 16.06 12.73
C LYS A 207 -4.35 15.12 13.61
N PHE A 208 -3.92 15.56 14.80
CA PHE A 208 -3.15 14.73 15.72
C PHE A 208 -3.96 13.55 16.26
N LEU A 209 -5.27 13.70 16.48
CA LEU A 209 -6.15 12.58 16.84
C LEU A 209 -6.24 11.54 15.70
N ALA A 210 -6.34 11.99 14.45
CA ALA A 210 -6.33 11.10 13.30
C ALA A 210 -4.98 10.37 13.13
N MET A 211 -3.86 11.09 13.29
CA MET A 211 -2.51 10.50 13.29
C MET A 211 -2.33 9.48 14.42
N PHE A 212 -2.89 9.76 15.60
CA PHE A 212 -2.89 8.84 16.73
C PHE A 212 -3.67 7.55 16.39
N ASN A 213 -4.88 7.64 15.86
CA ASN A 213 -5.64 6.46 15.40
C ASN A 213 -4.86 5.66 14.35
N LEU A 214 -4.29 6.35 13.34
CA LEU A 214 -3.50 5.73 12.28
C LEU A 214 -2.33 4.94 12.87
N CYS A 215 -1.58 5.49 13.83
CA CYS A 215 -0.44 4.81 14.46
C CYS A 215 -0.83 3.47 15.11
N PHE A 216 -1.91 3.43 15.88
CA PHE A 216 -2.34 2.19 16.55
C PHE A 216 -2.91 1.18 15.56
N CYS A 217 -3.77 1.63 14.65
CA CYS A 217 -4.44 0.77 13.71
C CYS A 217 -3.48 0.20 12.65
N LEU A 218 -2.65 1.04 12.05
CA LEU A 218 -1.71 0.62 11.00
C LEU A 218 -0.63 -0.29 11.57
N ARG A 219 -0.11 0.00 12.77
CA ARG A 219 0.87 -0.88 13.44
C ARG A 219 0.32 -2.28 13.65
N ASN A 220 -0.91 -2.38 14.17
CA ASN A 220 -1.54 -3.68 14.36
C ASN A 220 -1.80 -4.37 13.02
N ASN A 221 -2.28 -3.62 12.03
CA ASN A 221 -2.64 -4.16 10.72
C ASN A 221 -1.43 -4.71 9.96
N ILE A 222 -0.36 -3.92 9.83
CA ILE A 222 0.83 -4.31 9.07
C ILE A 222 1.57 -5.48 9.73
N PHE A 223 1.50 -5.60 11.06
CA PHE A 223 2.06 -6.75 11.78
C PHE A 223 1.45 -8.08 11.29
N HIS A 224 0.13 -8.12 11.07
CA HIS A 224 -0.56 -9.30 10.59
C HIS A 224 -0.40 -9.53 9.07
N THR A 225 -0.29 -8.46 8.28
CA THR A 225 -0.10 -8.52 6.82
C THR A 225 1.04 -9.47 6.42
N VAL A 226 2.20 -9.39 7.07
CA VAL A 226 3.37 -10.23 6.75
C VAL A 226 3.02 -11.73 6.86
N ASN A 227 2.32 -12.13 7.91
CA ASN A 227 1.96 -13.53 8.13
C ASN A 227 0.88 -14.01 7.13
N HIS A 228 -0.05 -13.14 6.77
CA HIS A 228 -1.05 -13.43 5.76
C HIS A 228 -0.44 -13.60 4.37
N LEU A 229 0.55 -12.78 4.01
CA LEU A 229 1.29 -12.90 2.76
C LEU A 229 2.06 -14.22 2.68
N LYS A 230 2.76 -14.62 3.76
CA LYS A 230 3.43 -15.94 3.84
C LYS A 230 2.44 -17.09 3.68
N THR A 231 1.28 -17.00 4.34
CA THR A 231 0.23 -18.01 4.21
C THR A 231 -0.29 -18.12 2.78
N LEU A 232 -0.52 -16.98 2.11
CA LEU A 232 -0.96 -16.94 0.72
C LEU A 232 0.11 -17.48 -0.24
N LYS A 233 1.39 -17.13 -0.02
CA LYS A 233 2.53 -17.67 -0.77
C LYS A 233 2.52 -19.19 -0.72
N CYS A 234 2.55 -19.76 0.48
CA CYS A 234 2.50 -21.21 0.69
C CYS A 234 1.30 -21.86 -0.03
N ARG A 235 0.09 -21.28 0.09
CA ARG A 235 -1.12 -21.85 -0.52
C ARG A 235 -1.19 -21.74 -2.04
N ILE A 236 -0.55 -20.74 -2.64
CA ILE A 236 -0.64 -20.46 -4.08
C ILE A 236 0.53 -21.08 -4.84
N THR A 237 1.75 -21.01 -4.29
CA THR A 237 2.97 -21.48 -4.96
C THR A 237 3.47 -22.82 -4.42
N GLY A 238 3.02 -23.24 -3.23
CA GLY A 238 3.54 -24.44 -2.56
C GLY A 238 4.98 -24.28 -2.04
N LYS A 239 5.49 -23.04 -1.94
CA LYS A 239 6.86 -22.73 -1.48
C LYS A 239 6.86 -21.99 -0.15
N ASP A 240 7.93 -22.19 0.63
CA ASP A 240 8.21 -21.49 1.90
C ASP A 240 7.04 -21.50 2.90
N CYS A 241 6.40 -22.68 2.99
CA CYS A 241 5.59 -23.10 4.12
C CYS A 241 6.53 -23.48 5.29
#